data_AF-A0A2N3VB85-F1
#
_entry.id   AF-A0A2N3VB85-F1
#
_cell.length_a   1.000
_cell.length_b   1.000
_cell.length_c   1.000
_cell.angle_alpha   90.00
_cell.angle_beta   90.00
_cell.angle_gamma   90.00
#
_symmetry.space_group_name_H-M   'P 1'
#
loop_
_entity.id
_entity.type
_entity.pdbx_description
1 polymer ?
#
loop_
_entity_poly.entity_id
_entity_poly.type
_entity_poly.pdbx_seq_one_letter_code
_entity_poly.pdbx_strand_id
1 'polypeptide(L)' 'MSAIPTEYPVTMTDGVNDYIVSSASEYVNAVFKLGHAEKAEVAKTSQRRVSKS' A
#
# COMPACT_ATOMS: atom_id res chain seq x y z
N MET A 1 -17.95 -1.25 -6.88
CA MET A 1 -17.17 -1.98 -7.89
C MET A 1 -15.71 -1.56 -7.77
N SER A 2 -14.78 -2.48 -7.49
CA SER A 2 -13.36 -2.25 -7.81
C SER A 2 -13.14 -2.69 -9.24
N ALA A 3 -12.89 -1.74 -10.14
CA ALA A 3 -12.50 -2.05 -11.51
C ALA A 3 -11.00 -2.34 -11.53
N ILE A 4 -10.61 -3.49 -12.08
CA ILE A 4 -9.20 -3.79 -12.37
C ILE A 4 -8.90 -3.19 -13.74
N PRO A 5 -7.86 -2.35 -13.88
CA PRO A 5 -7.44 -1.85 -15.18
C PRO A 5 -7.10 -2.98 -16.15
N THR A 6 -7.61 -2.87 -17.38
CA THR A 6 -7.31 -3.80 -18.49
C THR A 6 -6.18 -3.30 -19.38
N GLU A 7 -5.81 -2.03 -19.26
CA GLU A 7 -4.75 -1.37 -20.01
C GLU A 7 -3.67 -0.87 -19.05
N TYR A 8 -2.41 -1.02 -19.45
CA TYR A 8 -1.21 -0.63 -18.69
C TYR A 8 -0.27 0.17 -19.61
N PRO A 9 0.52 1.10 -19.07
CA PRO A 9 0.73 1.40 -17.64
C PRO A 9 -0.36 2.26 -16.99
N VAL A 10 -0.55 2.10 -15.68
CA VAL A 10 -1.44 2.95 -14.86
C VAL A 10 -0.65 3.68 -13.78
N THR A 11 -1.08 4.89 -13.44
CA THR A 11 -0.50 5.64 -12.32
C THR A 11 -1.28 5.30 -11.05
N MET A 12 -0.58 4.89 -10.00
CA MET A 12 -1.13 4.63 -8.67
C MET A 12 -0.52 5.59 -7.65
N THR A 13 -1.27 5.87 -6.59
CA THR A 13 -0.83 6.68 -5.45
C THR A 13 -1.00 5.87 -4.18
N ASP A 14 0.03 5.87 -3.32
CA ASP A 14 -0.07 5.29 -1.97
C ASP A 14 -0.49 6.29 -0.90
N GLY A 15 -0.91 7.49 -1.31
CA GLY A 15 -1.22 8.61 -0.44
C GLY A 15 0.02 9.46 -0.08
N VAL A 16 1.23 8.99 -0.38
CA VAL A 16 2.49 9.71 -0.15
C VAL A 16 3.27 9.91 -1.45
N ASN A 17 3.31 8.90 -2.32
CA ASN A 17 4.06 8.87 -3.56
C ASN A 17 3.19 8.35 -4.70
N ASP A 18 3.37 8.97 -5.87
CA ASP A 18 2.81 8.49 -7.12
C ASP A 18 3.84 7.61 -7.83
N TYR A 19 3.40 6.47 -8.35
CA TYR A 19 4.24 5.51 -9.07
C TYR A 19 3.50 4.87 -10.24
N ILE A 20 4.26 4.44 -11.23
CA ILE A 20 3.73 3.79 -12.43
C ILE A 20 3.72 2.28 -12.22
N VAL A 21 2.57 1.67 -12.50
CA VAL A 21 2.35 0.24 -12.47
C VAL A 21 2.21 -0.25 -13.91
N SER A 22 3.10 -1.17 -14.30
CA SER A 22 3.23 -1.58 -15.70
C SER A 22 2.50 -2.89 -16.03
N SER A 23 2.01 -3.61 -15.00
CA SER A 23 1.32 -4.89 -15.18
C SER A 23 0.21 -5.13 -14.16
N ALA A 24 -0.71 -6.03 -14.50
CA ALA A 24 -1.80 -6.43 -13.61
C ALA A 24 -1.31 -7.07 -12.31
N SER A 25 -0.23 -7.86 -12.36
CA SER A 25 0.35 -8.48 -11.16
C SER A 25 0.92 -7.42 -10.21
N GLU A 26 1.58 -6.40 -10.75
CA GLU A 26 2.06 -5.26 -9.94
C GLU A 26 0.90 -4.47 -9.35
N TYR A 27 -0.18 -4.25 -10.11
CA TYR A 27 -1.38 -3.56 -9.63
C TYR A 27 -2.01 -4.27 -8.43
N VAL A 28 -2.21 -5.59 -8.52
CA VAL A 28 -2.79 -6.37 -7.42
C VAL A 28 -1.88 -6.34 -6.19
N ASN A 29 -0.56 -6.45 -6.37
CA ASN A 29 0.40 -6.35 -5.27
C ASN A 29 0.39 -4.96 -4.62
N ALA A 30 0.30 -3.90 -5.42
CA ALA A 30 0.22 -2.52 -4.94
C ALA A 30 -1.06 -2.29 -4.14
N VAL A 31 -2.23 -2.66 -4.68
CA VAL A 31 -3.52 -2.56 -3.97
C VAL A 31 -3.53 -3.40 -2.69
N PHE A 32 -3.00 -4.62 -2.75
CA PHE A 32 -2.88 -5.49 -1.58
C PHE A 32 -2.02 -4.84 -0.49
N LYS A 33 -0.86 -4.31 -0.85
CA LYS A 33 0.01 -3.57 0.06
C LYS A 33 -0.69 -2.34 0.63
N LEU A 34 -1.42 -1.56 -0.15
CA LEU A 34 -2.16 -0.39 0.35
C LEU A 34 -3.19 -0.78 1.40
N GLY A 35 -3.99 -1.81 1.13
CA GLY A 35 -5.00 -2.30 2.08
C GLY A 35 -4.42 -2.98 3.33
N HIS A 36 -3.15 -3.42 3.30
CA HIS A 36 -2.49 -4.10 4.43
C HIS A 36 -1.40 -3.26 5.11
N ALA A 37 -0.89 -2.20 4.48
CA ALA A 37 0.14 -1.33 5.02
C ALA A 37 -0.42 -0.44 6.14
N GLU A 38 -1.68 0.01 6.04
CA GLU A 38 -2.37 0.70 7.13
C GLU A 38 -2.42 -0.14 8.42
N LYS A 39 -2.42 -1.48 8.30
CA LYS A 39 -2.39 -2.38 9.47
C LYS A 39 -0.98 -2.57 10.03
N ALA A 40 0.06 -2.46 9.21
CA ALA A 40 1.44 -2.69 9.61
C ALA A 40 2.10 -1.46 10.29
N GLU A 41 1.73 -0.24 9.88
CA GLU A 41 2.21 1.00 10.50
C GLU A 41 1.58 1.23 11.90
N VAL A 42 0.33 0.80 12.10
CA VAL A 42 -0.31 0.79 13.44
C VAL A 42 0.40 -0.20 14.38
N ALA A 43 0.92 -1.32 13.86
CA ALA A 43 1.66 -2.28 14.67
C ALA A 43 3.07 -1.79 15.08
N LYS A 44 3.74 -0.97 14.26
CA LYS A 44 5.08 -0.47 14.57
C LYS A 44 5.11 0.76 15.49
N THR A 45 4.06 1.58 15.46
CA THR A 45 3.97 2.73 16.38
C THR A 45 3.61 2.32 17.83
N SER A 46 2.98 1.15 18.03
CA SER A 46 2.58 0.70 19.36
C SER A 46 3.69 0.07 20.22
N GLN A 47 4.89 -0.20 19.68
CA GLN A 47 5.98 -0.80 20.47
C GLN A 47 7.00 0.21 21.02
N ARG A 48 6.89 1.51 20.70
CA ARG A 48 7.87 2.52 21.14
C ARG A 48 7.42 3.34 22.35
N ARG A 49 6.63 2.78 23.28
CA ARG A 49 6.28 3.46 24.54
C ARG A 49 6.08 2.53 25.73
N VAL A 50 7.02 1.62 26.02
CA VAL A 50 7.24 1.19 27.42
C VAL A 50 8.74 0.95 27.63
N SER A 51 9.47 2.02 27.94
CA SER A 51 10.77 1.93 28.60
C SER A 51 10.73 2.86 29.81
N LYS A 52 10.21 2.34 30.92
CA LYS A 52 10.29 2.87 32.29
C LYS A 52 9.84 1.71 33.20
N SER A 53 10.55 1.28 34.25
CA SER A 53 11.69 1.80 35.01
C SER A 53 12.48 0.60 35.57
#